data_AF-S7X413-F1
#
_entry.id   AF-S7X413-F1
#
_cell.length_a   1.000
_cell.length_b   1.000
_cell.length_c   1.000
_cell.angle_alpha   90.00
_cell.angle_beta   90.00
_cell.angle_gamma   90.00
#
_symmetry.space_group_name_H-M   'P 1'
#
loop_
_entity.id
_entity.type
_entity.pdbx_description
1 polymer ?
#
loop_
_entity_poly.entity_id
_entity_poly.type
_entity_poly.pdbx_seq_one_letter_code
_entity_poly.pdbx_strand_id
1 'polypeptide(L)'
;MNLDELANNIRKISKEDSIQKLADNLESWKTDERNAIELGENIERFLGNTWINKQTDFDKIYGMWIEFKKSAIDGIGGMTMNERLYWFGTFDLFDNTKTESEREKIYGKLMAAK
;
A
#
# COMPACT_ATOMS: atom_id res chain seq x y z
N MET A 1 -10.01 4.18 -3.51
CA MET A 1 -9.66 2.78 -3.24
C MET A 1 -8.51 2.77 -2.24
N ASN A 2 -8.69 2.21 -1.06
CA ASN A 2 -7.59 2.09 -0.09
C ASN A 2 -6.66 0.90 -0.42
N LEU A 3 -5.59 0.72 0.36
CA LEU A 3 -4.58 -0.33 0.13
C LEU A 3 -5.17 -1.75 0.15
N ASP A 4 -6.13 -2.01 1.04
CA ASP A 4 -6.79 -3.32 1.15
C ASP A 4 -7.67 -3.62 -0.06
N GLU A 5 -8.43 -2.63 -0.51
CA GLU A 5 -9.25 -2.75 -1.72
C GLU A 5 -8.37 -2.92 -2.95
N LEU A 6 -7.23 -2.22 -3.03
CA LEU A 6 -6.24 -2.36 -4.11
C LEU A 6 -5.70 -3.79 -4.17
N ALA A 7 -5.20 -4.32 -3.05
CA ALA A 7 -4.67 -5.68 -3.00
C ALA A 7 -5.73 -6.72 -3.40
N ASN A 8 -6.96 -6.57 -2.90
CA ASN A 8 -8.06 -7.45 -3.25
C ASN A 8 -8.47 -7.37 -4.73
N ASN A 9 -8.44 -6.18 -5.33
CA ASN A 9 -8.75 -6.00 -6.74
C ASN A 9 -7.66 -6.58 -7.64
N ILE A 10 -6.37 -6.38 -7.30
CA ILE A 10 -5.24 -7.03 -7.99
C ILE A 10 -5.39 -8.55 -7.93
N ARG A 11 -5.68 -9.11 -6.76
CA ARG A 11 -5.83 -10.56 -6.55
C ARG A 11 -6.90 -11.19 -7.44
N LYS A 12 -7.94 -10.44 -7.80
CA LYS A 12 -9.07 -10.90 -8.64
C LYS A 12 -8.77 -10.85 -10.13
N ILE A 13 -7.74 -10.13 -10.57
CA ILE A 13 -7.41 -9.99 -12.01
C ILE A 13 -7.03 -11.34 -12.61
N SER A 14 -6.13 -12.07 -11.95
CA SER A 14 -5.60 -13.34 -12.46
C SER A 14 -4.99 -14.17 -11.34
N LYS A 15 -4.94 -15.49 -11.51
CA LYS A 15 -4.31 -16.44 -10.59
C LYS A 15 -2.81 -16.61 -10.83
N GLU A 16 -2.21 -15.80 -11.70
CA GLU A 16 -0.77 -15.80 -11.92
C GLU A 16 -0.01 -15.51 -10.62
N ASP A 17 1.02 -16.31 -10.32
CA ASP A 17 1.79 -16.23 -9.07
C ASP A 17 2.40 -14.85 -8.83
N SER A 18 2.86 -14.17 -9.88
CA SER A 18 3.41 -12.80 -9.82
C SER A 18 2.38 -11.80 -9.29
N ILE A 19 1.13 -11.92 -9.76
CA ILE A 19 0.01 -11.05 -9.38
C ILE A 19 -0.45 -11.36 -7.96
N GLN A 20 -0.51 -12.64 -7.58
CA GLN A 20 -0.84 -13.03 -6.20
C GLN A 20 0.22 -12.52 -5.22
N LYS A 21 1.52 -12.69 -5.54
CA LYS A 21 2.63 -12.17 -4.73
C LYS A 21 2.60 -10.65 -4.57
N LEU A 22 2.19 -9.92 -5.60
CA LEU A 22 2.03 -8.47 -5.51
C LEU A 22 0.92 -8.11 -4.51
N ALA A 23 -0.23 -8.76 -4.59
CA ALA A 23 -1.34 -8.53 -3.65
C ALA A 23 -0.92 -8.87 -2.20
N ASP A 24 -0.21 -9.97 -2.01
CA ASP A 24 0.29 -10.38 -0.70
C ASP A 24 1.32 -9.38 -0.14
N ASN A 25 2.21 -8.83 -0.98
CA ASN A 25 3.15 -7.79 -0.59
C ASN A 25 2.41 -6.52 -0.10
N LEU A 26 1.39 -6.08 -0.83
CA LEU A 26 0.56 -4.92 -0.44
C LEU A 26 -0.14 -5.14 0.92
N GLU A 27 -0.71 -6.32 1.16
CA GLU A 27 -1.38 -6.63 2.44
C GLU A 27 -0.40 -6.75 3.60
N SER A 28 0.72 -7.47 3.39
CA SER A 28 1.74 -7.69 4.41
C SER A 28 2.47 -6.41 4.83
N TRP A 29 2.45 -5.38 3.98
CA TRP A 29 3.06 -4.09 4.28
C TRP A 29 2.59 -3.51 5.60
N LYS A 30 1.32 -3.67 5.97
CA LYS A 30 0.78 -3.09 7.20
C LYS A 30 1.52 -3.52 8.47
N THR A 31 2.12 -4.71 8.44
CA THR A 31 2.86 -5.30 9.57
C THR A 31 4.37 -5.30 9.41
N ASP A 32 4.89 -4.76 8.31
CA ASP A 32 6.33 -4.66 8.11
C ASP A 32 6.90 -3.31 8.59
N GLU A 33 8.22 -3.16 8.46
CA GLU A 33 8.96 -1.98 8.92
C GLU A 33 8.99 -0.82 7.90
N ARG A 34 8.48 -1.01 6.67
CA ARG A 34 8.55 0.00 5.62
C ARG A 34 7.55 1.12 5.84
N ASN A 35 7.91 2.36 5.59
CA ASN A 35 6.96 3.47 5.54
C ASN A 35 6.22 3.54 4.19
N ALA A 36 5.29 4.48 4.06
CA ALA A 36 4.44 4.64 2.87
C ALA A 36 5.22 5.00 1.59
N ILE A 37 6.34 5.70 1.71
CA ILE A 37 7.20 6.06 0.56
C ILE A 37 7.97 4.81 0.11
N GLU A 38 8.54 4.07 1.06
CA GLU A 38 9.26 2.82 0.80
C GLU A 38 8.35 1.72 0.22
N LEU A 39 7.06 1.69 0.60
CA LEU A 39 6.05 0.89 -0.08
C LEU A 39 5.99 1.27 -1.57
N GLY A 40 5.85 2.56 -1.86
CA GLY A 40 5.82 3.10 -3.22
C GLY A 40 6.99 2.61 -4.07
N GLU A 41 8.20 2.80 -3.57
CA GLU A 41 9.41 2.37 -4.26
C GLU A 41 9.50 0.85 -4.45
N ASN A 42 9.06 0.07 -3.45
CA ASN A 42 9.09 -1.38 -3.55
C ASN A 42 8.13 -1.91 -4.62
N ILE A 43 6.91 -1.36 -4.69
CA ILE A 43 5.92 -1.81 -5.66
C ILE A 43 6.33 -1.42 -7.09
N GLU A 44 6.86 -0.21 -7.29
CA GLU A 44 7.43 0.18 -8.59
C GLU A 44 8.57 -0.74 -9.01
N ARG A 45 9.47 -1.07 -8.07
CA ARG A 45 10.56 -2.03 -8.32
C ARG A 45 10.03 -3.42 -8.65
N PHE A 46 8.98 -3.87 -7.98
CA PHE A 46 8.36 -5.17 -8.25
C PHE A 46 7.77 -5.19 -9.67
N LEU A 47 6.96 -4.20 -10.02
CA LEU A 47 6.31 -4.09 -11.33
C LEU A 47 7.31 -3.90 -12.47
N GLY A 48 8.42 -3.20 -12.24
CA GLY A 48 9.49 -3.02 -13.23
C GLY A 48 10.37 -4.24 -13.47
N ASN A 49 10.45 -5.18 -12.51
CA ASN A 49 11.32 -6.36 -12.59
C ASN A 49 10.57 -7.68 -12.73
N THR A 50 9.24 -7.68 -12.63
CA THR A 50 8.44 -8.90 -12.67
C THR A 50 7.76 -9.03 -14.02
N TRP A 51 7.95 -10.19 -14.65
CA TRP A 51 7.23 -10.54 -15.87
C TRP A 51 5.79 -10.92 -15.53
N ILE A 52 4.82 -10.18 -16.09
CA ILE A 52 3.40 -10.52 -16.07
C ILE A 52 3.00 -10.97 -17.47
N ASN A 53 2.46 -12.19 -17.61
CA ASN A 53 2.32 -12.82 -18.93
C ASN A 53 1.35 -12.10 -19.87
N LYS A 54 0.29 -11.51 -19.30
CA LYS A 54 -0.74 -10.81 -20.07
C LYS A 54 -0.54 -9.30 -19.91
N GLN A 55 -0.23 -8.63 -21.01
CA GLN A 55 -0.12 -7.17 -21.04
C GLN A 55 -1.39 -6.48 -20.51
N THR A 56 -2.57 -7.01 -20.85
CA THR A 56 -3.85 -6.46 -20.38
C THR A 56 -4.07 -6.61 -18.86
N ASP A 57 -3.46 -7.61 -18.22
CA ASP A 57 -3.48 -7.74 -16.76
C ASP A 57 -2.51 -6.75 -16.14
N PHE A 58 -1.30 -6.64 -16.71
CA PHE A 58 -0.30 -5.64 -16.30
C PHE A 58 -0.87 -4.22 -16.36
N ASP A 59 -1.48 -3.82 -17.48
CA ASP A 59 -2.02 -2.47 -17.69
C ASP A 59 -3.09 -2.12 -16.64
N LYS A 60 -3.96 -3.08 -16.30
CA LYS A 60 -4.99 -2.89 -15.26
C LYS A 60 -4.37 -2.73 -13.87
N ILE A 61 -3.42 -3.60 -13.53
CA ILE A 61 -2.71 -3.54 -12.25
C ILE A 61 -1.97 -2.22 -12.12
N TYR A 62 -1.19 -1.85 -13.13
CA TYR A 62 -0.40 -0.64 -13.15
C TYR A 62 -1.29 0.61 -13.09
N GLY A 63 -2.41 0.63 -13.81
CA GLY A 63 -3.39 1.72 -13.73
C GLY A 63 -3.94 1.91 -12.32
N MET A 64 -4.42 0.83 -11.69
CA MET A 64 -4.90 0.88 -10.30
C MET A 64 -3.81 1.32 -9.31
N TRP A 65 -2.58 0.85 -9.50
CA TRP A 65 -1.44 1.23 -8.67
C TRP A 65 -1.12 2.73 -8.79
N ILE A 66 -1.04 3.27 -10.02
CA ILE A 66 -0.75 4.68 -10.25
C ILE A 66 -1.82 5.59 -9.65
N GLU A 67 -3.10 5.22 -9.79
CA GLU A 67 -4.20 5.97 -9.17
C GLU A 67 -4.09 5.98 -7.64
N PHE A 68 -3.80 4.83 -7.03
CA PHE A 68 -3.57 4.72 -5.59
C PHE A 68 -2.36 5.55 -5.17
N LYS A 69 -1.20 5.36 -5.81
CA LYS A 69 0.06 6.06 -5.47
C LYS A 69 -0.11 7.57 -5.54
N LYS A 70 -0.71 8.08 -6.62
CA LYS A 70 -0.98 9.51 -6.79
C LYS A 70 -1.85 10.06 -5.66
N SER A 71 -2.87 9.29 -5.25
CA SER A 71 -3.83 9.72 -4.23
C SER A 71 -3.26 9.61 -2.83
N ALA A 72 -2.64 8.49 -2.48
CA ALA A 72 -2.28 8.10 -1.12
C ALA A 72 -0.81 8.38 -0.74
N ILE A 73 0.12 8.30 -1.69
CA ILE A 73 1.56 8.39 -1.45
C ILE A 73 2.09 9.75 -1.88
N ASP A 74 1.85 10.18 -3.12
CA ASP A 74 2.38 11.44 -3.64
C ASP A 74 1.73 12.64 -2.92
N GLY A 75 0.46 12.52 -2.56
CA GLY A 75 -0.30 13.52 -1.79
C GLY A 75 -0.14 13.43 -0.27
N ILE A 76 0.64 12.48 0.24
CA ILE A 76 0.60 12.11 1.67
C ILE A 76 0.95 13.28 2.59
N GLY A 77 1.85 14.19 2.18
CA GLY A 77 2.25 15.36 2.97
C GLY A 77 1.11 16.34 3.28
N GLY A 78 0.06 16.37 2.45
CA GLY A 78 -1.12 17.22 2.65
C GLY A 78 -2.23 16.58 3.48
N MET A 79 -2.06 15.31 3.89
CA MET A 79 -3.12 14.55 4.56
C MET A 79 -3.07 14.68 6.08
N THR A 80 -4.27 14.73 6.66
CA THR A 80 -4.50 14.46 8.07
C THR A 80 -4.20 13.00 8.43
N MET A 81 -4.02 12.70 9.72
CA MET A 81 -3.79 11.33 10.17
C MET A 81 -4.96 10.40 9.81
N ASN A 82 -6.21 10.87 9.93
CA ASN A 82 -7.39 10.06 9.60
C ASN A 82 -7.45 9.68 8.12
N GLU A 83 -7.08 10.59 7.22
CA GLU A 83 -7.01 10.30 5.79
C GLU A 83 -5.92 9.26 5.51
N ARG A 84 -4.76 9.35 6.18
CA ARG A 84 -3.70 8.34 6.06
C ARG A 84 -4.18 6.98 6.55
N LEU A 85 -4.81 6.92 7.73
CA LEU A 85 -5.38 5.68 8.28
C LEU A 85 -6.39 5.05 7.31
N TYR A 86 -7.23 5.87 6.67
CA TYR A 86 -8.19 5.43 5.66
C TYR A 86 -7.50 4.86 4.41
N TRP A 87 -6.61 5.62 3.79
CA TRP A 87 -5.93 5.21 2.54
C TRP A 87 -5.10 3.95 2.72
N PHE A 88 -4.48 3.77 3.88
CA PHE A 88 -3.60 2.64 4.16
C PHE A 88 -4.29 1.49 4.90
N GLY A 89 -5.57 1.62 5.27
CA GLY A 89 -6.33 0.55 5.93
C GLY A 89 -5.77 0.17 7.32
N THR A 90 -5.34 1.17 8.10
CA THR A 90 -4.59 0.98 9.35
C THR A 90 -5.31 1.46 10.60
N PHE A 91 -6.63 1.73 10.53
CA PHE A 91 -7.43 2.11 11.71
C PHE A 91 -7.32 1.08 12.84
N ASP A 92 -7.57 -0.20 12.55
CA ASP A 92 -7.49 -1.26 13.57
C ASP A 92 -6.08 -1.35 14.19
N LEU A 93 -5.02 -1.14 13.39
CA LEU A 93 -3.65 -1.13 13.91
C LEU A 93 -3.41 0.05 14.84
N PHE A 94 -3.94 1.22 14.50
CA PHE A 94 -3.82 2.43 15.31
C PHE A 94 -4.60 2.32 16.62
N ASP A 95 -5.85 1.86 16.56
CA ASP A 95 -6.74 1.75 17.72
C ASP A 95 -6.26 0.69 18.72
N ASN A 96 -5.54 -0.33 18.25
CA ASN A 96 -4.96 -1.38 19.10
C ASN A 96 -3.61 -1.00 19.74
N THR A 97 -3.05 0.18 19.45
CA THR A 97 -1.82 0.64 20.13
C THR A 97 -2.08 0.89 21.62
N LYS A 98 -1.21 0.38 22.49
CA LYS A 98 -1.32 0.48 23.95
C LYS A 98 -0.38 1.52 24.54
N THR A 99 0.68 1.86 23.81
CA THR A 99 1.72 2.76 24.25
C THR A 99 1.94 3.89 23.25
N GLU A 100 2.48 5.01 23.73
CA GLU A 100 2.84 6.13 22.88
C GLU A 100 3.92 5.76 21.85
N SER A 101 4.86 4.89 22.23
CA SER A 101 5.90 4.40 21.32
C SER A 101 5.33 3.57 20.16
N GLU A 102 4.34 2.72 20.41
CA GLU A 102 3.65 1.98 19.33
C GLU A 102 2.91 2.94 18.40
N ARG A 103 2.27 3.97 18.96
CA ARG A 103 1.58 4.99 18.19
C ARG A 103 2.56 5.76 17.31
N GLU A 104 3.71 6.18 17.84
CA GLU A 104 4.78 6.84 17.10
C GLU A 104 5.29 6.02 15.92
N LYS A 105 5.37 4.69 16.04
CA LYS A 105 5.72 3.81 14.91
C LYS A 105 4.70 3.94 13.77
N ILE A 106 3.41 4.03 14.08
CA ILE A 106 2.37 4.19 13.05
C ILE A 106 2.45 5.59 12.42
N TYR A 107 2.71 6.64 13.21
CA TYR A 107 2.97 7.98 12.66
C TYR A 107 4.15 7.96 11.69
N GLY A 108 5.27 7.34 12.06
CA GLY A 108 6.43 7.17 11.19
C GLY A 108 6.12 6.37 9.93
N LYS A 109 5.42 5.24 10.07
CA LYS A 109 4.99 4.39 8.93
C LYS A 109 4.14 5.18 7.93
N LEU A 110 3.28 6.06 8.41
CA LEU A 110 2.38 6.88 7.60
C LEU A 110 2.94 8.26 7.26
N MET A 111 4.23 8.53 7.50
CA MET A 111 4.90 9.80 7.22
C MET A 111 4.23 11.02 7.87
N ALA A 112 3.58 10.82 9.01
CA ALA A 112 2.92 11.89 9.75
C ALA A 112 3.90 12.47 10.77
N ALA A 113 4.12 13.79 10.72
CA ALA A 113 4.76 14.50 11.81
C ALA A 113 3.80 14.56 13.01
N LYS A 114 4.36 14.51 14.22
CA LYS A 114 3.62 14.84 15.44
C LYS A 114 3.29 16.32 15.50
#